data_AF-A0A1H2Q3D5-F1
#
_entry.id   AF-A0A1H2Q3D5-F1
#
_cell.length_a   1.000
_cell.length_b   1.000
_cell.length_c   1.000
_cell.angle_alpha   90.00
_cell.angle_beta   90.00
_cell.angle_gamma   90.00
#
_symmetry.space_group_name_H-M   'P 1'
#
loop_
_entity.id
_entity.type
_entity.pdbx_description
1 polymer ?
#
loop_
_entity_poly.entity_id
_entity_poly.type
_entity_poly.pdbx_seq_one_letter_code
_entity_poly.pdbx_strand_id
1 'polypeptide(L)'
;MNTVKKALYQDLTQTVNQAIGRKAISVQLLMKTVEEARMIRQMRGLFALITYLNQMADQVFTAEEMDILKAHPRRKELVNRIADHLIKEKVITFTESLMLKRMLS
;
A
#
# COMPACT_ATOMS: atom_id res chain seq x y z
N MET A 1 -17.58 -4.71 7.30
CA MET A 1 -16.45 -3.88 6.77
C MET A 1 -16.93 -2.45 6.61
N ASN A 2 -16.17 -1.47 7.12
CA ASN A 2 -16.52 -0.05 6.94
C ASN A 2 -16.54 0.29 5.43
N THR A 3 -17.64 0.88 4.95
CA THR A 3 -17.88 1.21 3.54
C THR A 3 -16.74 2.04 2.93
N VAL A 4 -16.13 2.92 3.73
CA VAL A 4 -15.02 3.79 3.30
C VAL A 4 -13.74 2.99 3.01
N LYS A 5 -13.44 1.96 3.81
CA LYS A 5 -12.26 1.08 3.61
C LYS A 5 -12.38 0.28 2.33
N LYS A 6 -13.57 -0.28 2.07
CA LYS A 6 -13.86 -1.03 0.85
C LYS A 6 -13.69 -0.16 -0.39
N ALA A 7 -14.23 1.06 -0.38
CA ALA A 7 -14.13 1.99 -1.49
C ALA A 7 -12.67 2.40 -1.78
N LEU A 8 -11.87 2.66 -0.75
CA LEU A 8 -10.44 2.96 -0.92
C LEU A 8 -9.70 1.80 -1.59
N TYR A 9 -9.91 0.57 -1.12
CA TYR A 9 -9.24 -0.60 -1.68
C TYR A 9 -9.71 -0.92 -3.09
N GLN A 10 -10.99 -0.68 -3.41
CA GLN A 10 -11.50 -0.81 -4.77
C GLN A 10 -10.85 0.18 -5.73
N ASP A 11 -10.77 1.47 -5.35
CA ASP A 11 -10.12 2.50 -6.18
C ASP A 11 -8.62 2.20 -6.36
N LEU A 12 -7.92 1.77 -5.31
CA LEU A 12 -6.53 1.37 -5.41
C LEU A 12 -6.34 0.16 -6.33
N THR A 13 -7.14 -0.89 -6.14
CA THR A 13 -7.11 -2.10 -6.97
C THR A 13 -7.33 -1.76 -8.43
N GLN A 14 -8.35 -0.94 -8.70
CA GLN A 14 -8.68 -0.54 -10.06
C GLN A 14 -7.55 0.29 -10.67
N THR A 15 -7.04 1.30 -9.95
CA THR A 15 -6.00 2.18 -10.49
C THR A 15 -4.71 1.41 -10.77
N VAL A 16 -4.25 0.56 -9.85
CA VAL A 16 -3.04 -0.23 -10.04
C VAL A 16 -3.19 -1.19 -11.20
N ASN A 17 -4.28 -1.98 -11.24
CA ASN A 17 -4.49 -2.97 -12.28
C ASN A 17 -4.69 -2.34 -13.68
N GLN A 18 -5.33 -1.17 -13.74
CA GLN A 18 -5.46 -0.42 -15.00
C GLN A 18 -4.12 0.15 -15.45
N ALA A 19 -3.32 0.72 -14.53
CA ALA A 19 -2.02 1.30 -14.86
C ALA A 19 -1.06 0.28 -15.48
N ILE A 20 -1.03 -0.94 -14.96
CA ILE A 20 -0.13 -2.02 -15.42
C ILE A 20 -0.76 -2.93 -16.49
N GLY A 21 -2.04 -2.74 -16.83
CA GLY A 21 -2.73 -3.51 -17.87
C GLY A 21 -3.10 -4.96 -17.50
N ARG A 22 -3.03 -5.36 -16.23
CA ARG A 22 -3.44 -6.71 -15.76
C ARG A 22 -3.99 -6.71 -14.34
N LYS A 23 -4.64 -7.80 -13.95
CA LYS A 23 -5.13 -8.03 -12.58
C LYS A 23 -4.00 -8.53 -11.66
N ALA A 24 -3.14 -7.63 -11.19
CA ALA A 24 -2.06 -8.00 -10.25
C ALA A 24 -2.52 -8.06 -8.80
N ILE A 25 -3.44 -7.18 -8.40
CA ILE A 25 -3.93 -7.10 -7.02
C ILE A 25 -5.44 -7.23 -6.94
N SER A 26 -5.94 -7.58 -5.75
CA SER A 26 -7.36 -7.64 -5.42
C SER A 26 -7.64 -6.93 -4.09
N VAL A 27 -8.90 -6.57 -3.87
CA VAL A 27 -9.34 -5.99 -2.58
C VAL A 27 -9.03 -6.95 -1.43
N GLN A 28 -9.24 -8.26 -1.62
CA GLN A 28 -8.96 -9.28 -0.62
C GLN A 28 -7.46 -9.36 -0.30
N LEU A 29 -6.61 -9.28 -1.32
CA LEU A 29 -5.16 -9.24 -1.13
C LEU A 29 -4.75 -8.02 -0.30
N LEU A 30 -5.23 -6.83 -0.67
CA LEU A 30 -4.93 -5.60 0.08
C LEU A 30 -5.41 -5.65 1.54
N MET A 31 -6.60 -6.22 1.79
CA MET A 31 -7.11 -6.43 3.15
C MET A 31 -6.18 -7.32 3.96
N LYS A 32 -5.81 -8.48 3.41
CA LYS A 32 -4.91 -9.44 4.04
C LYS A 32 -3.55 -8.83 4.31
N THR A 33 -2.97 -8.12 3.34
CA THR A 33 -1.68 -7.42 3.50
C THR A 33 -1.72 -6.41 4.63
N VAL A 34 -2.78 -5.62 4.76
CA VAL A 34 -2.88 -4.62 5.85
C VAL A 34 -3.05 -5.28 7.22
N GLU A 35 -3.77 -6.40 7.30
CA GLU A 35 -3.88 -7.19 8.53
C GLU A 35 -2.54 -7.81 8.93
N GLU A 36 -1.83 -8.41 7.98
CA GLU A 36 -0.48 -8.98 8.18
C GLU A 36 0.53 -7.88 8.57
N ALA A 37 0.50 -6.74 7.90
CA ALA A 37 1.32 -5.58 8.22
C ALA A 37 1.11 -5.10 9.67
N ARG A 38 -0.16 -5.08 10.14
CA ARG A 38 -0.47 -4.76 11.54
C ARG A 38 0.14 -5.78 12.50
N MET A 39 0.00 -7.07 12.22
CA MET A 39 0.55 -8.12 13.08
C MET A 39 2.08 -8.04 13.14
N ILE A 40 2.74 -7.89 11.99
CA ILE A 40 4.20 -7.76 11.89
C ILE A 40 4.67 -6.52 12.65
N ARG A 41 3.99 -5.38 12.50
CA ARG A 41 4.30 -4.16 13.23
C ARG A 41 4.29 -4.39 14.75
N GLN A 42 3.23 -5.04 15.24
CA GLN A 42 3.06 -5.30 16.68
C GLN A 42 4.10 -6.27 17.22
N MET A 43 4.48 -7.29 16.45
CA MET A 43 5.38 -8.35 16.90
C MET A 43 6.87 -8.04 16.70
N ARG A 44 7.23 -7.36 15.61
CA ARG A 44 8.61 -7.27 15.11
C ARG A 44 9.07 -5.84 14.80
N GLY A 45 8.22 -4.84 14.99
CA GLY A 45 8.56 -3.43 14.82
C GLY A 45 8.59 -2.95 13.36
N LEU A 46 9.15 -1.76 13.16
CA LEU A 46 9.08 -1.03 11.88
C LEU A 46 9.93 -1.67 10.77
N PHE A 47 11.16 -2.06 11.09
CA PHE A 47 12.07 -2.62 10.08
C PHE A 47 11.52 -3.90 9.46
N ALA A 48 10.97 -4.79 10.29
CA ALA A 48 10.32 -6.01 9.81
C ALA A 48 9.10 -5.72 8.92
N LEU A 49 8.31 -4.69 9.26
CA LEU A 49 7.19 -4.24 8.43
C LEU A 49 7.67 -3.77 7.06
N ILE A 50 8.72 -2.93 7.00
CA ILE A 50 9.27 -2.42 5.75
C ILE A 50 9.78 -3.58 4.88
N THR A 51 10.54 -4.50 5.46
CA THR A 51 11.04 -5.68 4.74
C THR A 51 9.90 -6.52 4.17
N TYR A 52 8.86 -6.80 4.96
CA TYR A 52 7.69 -7.55 4.51
C TYR A 52 6.97 -6.85 3.33
N LEU A 53 6.75 -5.54 3.43
CA LEU A 53 6.07 -4.79 2.36
C LEU A 53 6.88 -4.75 1.07
N ASN A 54 8.20 -4.60 1.16
CA ASN A 54 9.09 -4.66 -0.02
C ASN A 54 9.07 -6.04 -0.66
N GLN A 55 9.22 -7.11 0.13
CA GLN A 55 9.16 -8.48 -0.36
C GLN A 55 7.82 -8.79 -1.04
N MET A 56 6.71 -8.32 -0.46
CA MET A 56 5.39 -8.49 -1.06
C MET A 56 5.27 -7.73 -2.39
N ALA A 57 5.79 -6.50 -2.47
CA ALA A 57 5.79 -5.74 -3.71
C ALA A 57 6.58 -6.47 -4.82
N ASP A 58 7.77 -6.97 -4.49
CA ASP A 58 8.64 -7.71 -5.42
C ASP A 58 8.02 -9.04 -5.90
N GLN A 59 7.15 -9.66 -5.10
CA GLN A 59 6.40 -10.86 -5.48
C GLN A 59 5.21 -10.58 -6.41
N VAL A 60 4.63 -9.38 -6.30
CA VAL A 60 3.38 -9.02 -7.00
C VAL A 60 3.67 -8.30 -8.31
N PHE A 61 4.71 -7.47 -8.33
CA PHE A 61 5.04 -6.58 -9.42
C PHE A 61 6.42 -6.86 -9.99
N THR A 62 6.55 -6.72 -11.30
CA THR A 62 7.87 -6.68 -11.96
C THR A 62 8.53 -5.31 -11.75
N ALA A 63 9.83 -5.21 -12.02
CA ALA A 63 10.54 -3.93 -11.97
C ALA A 63 9.93 -2.88 -12.93
N GLU A 64 9.55 -3.30 -14.14
CA GLU A 64 8.92 -2.42 -15.14
C GLU A 64 7.53 -1.94 -14.67
N GLU A 65 6.73 -2.82 -14.09
CA GLU A 65 5.43 -2.45 -13.52
C GLU A 65 5.58 -1.47 -12.35
N MET A 66 6.62 -1.65 -11.52
CA MET A 66 6.93 -0.71 -10.46
C MET A 66 7.31 0.67 -11.01
N ASP A 67 8.00 0.74 -12.14
CA ASP A 67 8.34 2.02 -12.77
C ASP A 67 7.11 2.71 -13.38
N ILE A 68 6.20 1.94 -13.99
CA ILE A 68 4.88 2.45 -14.44
C ILE A 68 4.10 3.02 -13.25
N LEU A 69 4.03 2.29 -12.14
CA LEU A 69 3.33 2.73 -10.94
C LEU A 69 3.98 3.96 -10.30
N LYS A 70 5.32 4.07 -10.33
CA LYS A 70 6.07 5.25 -9.88
C LYS A 70 5.76 6.49 -10.74
N ALA A 71 5.58 6.31 -12.04
CA ALA A 71 5.28 7.39 -12.98
C ALA A 71 3.79 7.78 -13.04
N HIS A 72 2.90 7.02 -12.38
CA HIS A 72 1.46 7.22 -12.51
C HIS A 72 1.00 8.60 -11.98
N PRO A 73 0.15 9.35 -12.71
CA PRO A 73 -0.21 10.73 -12.35
C PRO A 73 -0.97 10.84 -11.02
N ARG A 74 -1.76 9.81 -10.66
CA ARG A 74 -2.46 9.74 -9.37
C ARG A 74 -1.62 9.20 -8.21
N ARG A 75 -0.34 8.89 -8.41
CA ARG A 75 0.51 8.24 -7.39
C ARG A 75 0.51 9.01 -6.07
N LYS A 76 0.75 10.32 -6.12
CA LYS A 76 0.82 11.17 -4.91
C LYS A 76 -0.49 11.16 -4.10
N GLU A 77 -1.63 11.25 -4.80
CA GLU A 77 -2.96 11.17 -4.19
C GLU A 77 -3.17 9.81 -3.50
N LEU A 78 -2.87 8.72 -4.20
CA LEU A 78 -3.08 7.36 -3.70
C LEU A 78 -2.15 7.04 -2.52
N VAL A 79 -0.86 7.41 -2.60
CA VAL A 79 0.11 7.25 -1.51
C VAL A 79 -0.39 7.97 -0.26
N ASN A 80 -0.89 9.21 -0.40
CA ASN A 80 -1.41 9.97 0.72
C ASN A 80 -2.61 9.29 1.37
N ARG A 81 -3.59 8.86 0.56
CA ARG A 81 -4.81 8.20 1.05
C ARG A 81 -4.51 6.86 1.73
N ILE A 82 -3.58 6.06 1.21
CA ILE A 82 -3.14 4.82 1.85
C ILE A 82 -2.41 5.13 3.16
N ALA A 83 -1.47 6.06 3.16
CA ALA A 83 -0.73 6.41 4.37
C ALA A 83 -1.67 6.86 5.49
N ASP A 84 -2.64 7.72 5.17
CA ASP A 84 -3.67 8.15 6.14
C ASP A 84 -4.53 6.97 6.62
N HIS A 85 -4.83 6.01 5.75
CA HIS A 85 -5.53 4.79 6.14
C HIS A 85 -4.70 3.90 7.07
N LEU A 86 -3.40 3.72 6.79
CA LEU A 86 -2.50 2.91 7.62
C LEU A 86 -2.30 3.52 9.02
N ILE A 87 -2.36 4.85 9.15
CA ILE A 87 -2.40 5.53 10.46
C ILE A 87 -3.68 5.16 11.21
N LYS A 88 -4.85 5.27 10.55
CA LYS A 88 -6.14 4.92 11.17
C LYS A 88 -6.19 3.45 11.60
N GLU A 89 -5.58 2.57 10.81
CA GLU A 89 -5.47 1.14 11.08
C GLU A 89 -4.33 0.80 12.08
N LYS A 90 -3.64 1.81 12.65
CA LYS A 90 -2.53 1.69 13.60
C LYS A 90 -1.36 0.82 13.09
N VAL A 91 -1.16 0.78 11.77
CA VAL A 91 -0.04 0.07 11.14
C VAL A 91 1.22 0.92 11.19
N ILE A 92 1.07 2.24 10.98
CA ILE A 92 2.16 3.22 11.06
C ILE A 92 1.73 4.42 11.91
N THR A 93 2.70 5.17 12.40
CA THR A 93 2.51 6.43 13.10
C THR A 93 2.38 7.59 12.11
N PHE A 94 1.93 8.74 12.62
CA PHE A 94 1.90 9.98 11.85
C PHE A 94 3.30 10.36 11.33
N THR A 95 4.34 10.28 12.17
CA THR A 95 5.72 10.60 11.79
C THR A 95 6.23 9.68 10.68
N GLU A 96 5.98 8.36 10.78
CA GLU A 96 6.32 7.38 9.74
C GLU A 96 5.57 7.67 8.44
N SER A 97 4.31 8.12 8.52
CA SER A 97 3.55 8.51 7.34
C SER A 97 4.16 9.71 6.61
N LEU A 98 4.70 10.69 7.34
CA LEU A 98 5.38 11.84 6.73
C LEU A 98 6.67 11.41 6.03
N MET A 99 7.42 10.48 6.62
CA MET A 99 8.62 9.91 5.99
C MET A 99 8.25 9.16 4.70
N LEU A 100 7.26 8.27 4.76
CA LEU A 100 6.78 7.53 3.59
C LEU A 100 6.31 8.45 2.47
N LYS A 101 5.52 9.47 2.81
CA LYS A 101 5.05 10.46 1.84
C LYS A 101 6.23 11.14 1.14
N ARG A 102 7.28 11.53 1.85
CA ARG A 102 8.49 12.15 1.26
C ARG A 102 9.31 11.19 0.40
N MET A 103 9.43 9.91 0.81
CA MET A 103 10.15 8.90 0.04
C MET A 103 9.40 8.51 -1.24
N LEU A 104 8.08 8.62 -1.22
CA LEU A 104 7.17 8.19 -2.28
C LEU A 104 6.53 9.37 -3.03
N SER A 105 6.97 10.61 -2.80
CA SER A 105 6.53 11.81 -3.53
C SER A 105 7.66 12.30 -4.41
#